data_AF-A0A2E8W856-F1
#
_entry.id   AF-A0A2E8W856-F1
#
_cell.length_a   1.000
_cell.length_b   1.000
_cell.length_c   1.000
_cell.angle_alpha   90.00
_cell.angle_beta   90.00
_cell.angle_gamma   90.00
#
_symmetry.space_group_name_H-M   'P 1'
#
loop_
_entity.id
_entity.type
_entity.pdbx_description
1 polymer ?
#
loop_
_entity_poly.entity_id
_entity_poly.type
_entity_poly.pdbx_seq_one_letter_code
_entity_poly.pdbx_strand_id
1 'polypeptide(L)' 'MGAADDKGWTPLLKAVYEGHVTVSVFLLDQGENVNTRNALGWTPYSITHTWTTTGMEELKTIMLSRGAAP' A
#
# COMPACT_ATOMS: atom_id res chain seq x y z
N MET A 1 -0.84 12.16 14.15
CA MET A 1 -1.56 10.87 14.26
C MET A 1 -1.97 10.51 12.84
N GLY A 2 -1.32 9.50 12.25
CA GLY A 2 -1.53 9.12 10.84
C GLY A 2 -2.97 8.64 10.62
N ALA A 3 -3.48 8.84 9.40
CA ALA A 3 -4.88 8.64 9.00
C ALA A 3 -5.33 7.16 8.95
N ALA A 4 -5.00 6.36 9.96
CA ALA A 4 -5.48 4.99 10.07
C ALA A 4 -6.90 4.95 10.68
N ASP A 5 -7.78 4.13 10.14
CA ASP A 5 -9.09 3.87 10.76
C ASP A 5 -8.97 2.99 12.03
N ASP A 6 -10.08 2.73 12.72
CA ASP A 6 -10.10 1.92 13.96
C ASP A 6 -9.54 0.50 13.79
N LYS A 7 -9.40 0.02 12.54
CA LYS A 7 -8.82 -1.28 12.20
C LYS A 7 -7.36 -1.16 11.73
N GLY A 8 -6.76 0.03 11.81
CA GLY A 8 -5.40 0.30 11.37
C GLY A 8 -5.27 0.46 9.86
N TRP A 9 -6.35 0.60 9.09
CA TRP A 9 -6.25 0.81 7.65
C TRP A 9 -5.86 2.24 7.34
N THR A 10 -4.69 2.42 6.75
CA THR A 10 -4.29 3.70 6.17
C THR A 10 -4.94 3.91 4.80
N PRO A 11 -4.96 5.16 4.30
CA PRO A 11 -5.41 5.46 2.95
C PRO A 11 -4.66 4.63 1.90
N LEU A 12 -3.35 4.44 2.05
CA LEU A 12 -2.55 3.59 1.17
C LEU A 12 -3.05 2.15 1.16
N LEU A 13 -3.29 1.55 2.32
CA LEU A 13 -3.79 0.16 2.40
C LEU A 13 -5.12 0.00 1.68
N LYS A 14 -6.05 0.95 1.86
CA LYS A 14 -7.34 0.96 1.14
C LYS A 14 -7.15 1.11 -0.36
N ALA A 15 -6.30 2.04 -0.81
CA ALA A 15 -6.04 2.25 -2.23
C ALA A 15 -5.47 0.99 -2.90
N VAL A 16 -4.55 0.29 -2.22
CA VAL A 16 -3.97 -0.96 -2.74
C VAL A 16 -4.99 -2.08 -2.72
N TYR A 17 -5.79 -2.19 -1.66
CA TYR A 17 -6.84 -3.20 -1.55
C TYR A 17 -7.94 -3.01 -2.60
N GLU A 18 -8.28 -1.79 -2.95
CA GLU A 18 -9.29 -1.51 -4.00
C GLU A 18 -8.72 -1.62 -5.44
N GLY A 19 -7.42 -1.88 -5.61
CA GLY A 19 -6.82 -1.92 -6.94
C GLY A 19 -6.41 -0.56 -7.51
N HIS A 20 -6.52 0.52 -6.72
CA HIS A 20 -6.25 1.89 -7.16
C HIS A 20 -4.75 2.21 -7.16
N VAL A 21 -4.04 1.72 -8.17
CA VAL A 21 -2.60 1.90 -8.33
C VAL A 21 -2.20 3.38 -8.35
N THR A 22 -2.87 4.20 -9.17
CA THR A 22 -2.56 5.64 -9.29
C THR A 22 -2.70 6.37 -7.95
N VAL A 23 -3.75 6.07 -7.18
CA VAL A 23 -3.97 6.65 -5.85
C VAL A 23 -2.91 6.17 -4.87
N SER A 24 -2.54 4.89 -4.94
CA SER A 24 -1.48 4.31 -4.10
C SER A 24 -0.13 5.00 -4.33
N VAL A 25 0.23 5.23 -5.60
CA VAL A 25 1.45 5.97 -5.96
C VAL A 25 1.39 7.42 -5.46
N PHE A 26 0.25 8.09 -5.65
CA PHE A 26 0.05 9.45 -5.15
C PHE A 26 0.25 9.55 -3.63
N LEU A 27 -0.34 8.62 -2.87
CA LEU A 27 -0.21 8.57 -1.40
C LEU A 27 1.22 8.30 -0.95
N LEU A 28 1.92 7.38 -1.63
CA LEU A 28 3.34 7.16 -1.40
C LEU A 28 4.14 8.44 -1.67
N ASP A 29 3.76 9.23 -2.68
CA ASP A 29 4.42 10.49 -3.02
C ASP A 29 4.20 11.59 -1.98
N GLN A 30 3.04 11.57 -1.31
CA GLN A 30 2.77 12.40 -0.14
C GLN A 30 3.61 12.02 1.09
N GLY A 31 4.49 11.02 0.98
CA GLY A 31 5.36 10.57 2.06
C GLY A 31 4.71 9.58 3.02
N GLU A 32 3.62 8.91 2.61
CA GLU A 32 3.09 7.80 3.41
C GLU A 32 4.12 6.67 3.54
N ASN A 33 4.09 6.03 4.71
CA ASN A 33 4.97 4.91 5.00
C ASN A 33 4.52 3.67 4.23
N VAL A 34 5.36 3.23 3.28
CA VAL A 34 5.16 2.02 2.49
C VAL A 34 5.14 0.73 3.33
N ASN A 35 5.75 0.77 4.52
CA ASN A 35 5.80 -0.33 5.48
C ASN A 35 4.70 -0.26 6.54
N THR A 36 3.69 0.58 6.33
CA THR A 36 2.54 0.63 7.24
C THR A 36 1.83 -0.73 7.28
N ARG A 37 1.24 -1.06 8.43
CA ARG A 37 0.49 -2.31 8.61
C ARG A 37 -0.80 -2.02 9.36
N ASN A 38 -1.89 -2.67 8.96
CA ASN A 38 -3.14 -2.61 9.71
C ASN A 38 -3.10 -3.53 10.95
N ALA A 39 -4.20 -3.53 11.72
CA ALA A 39 -4.34 -4.40 12.89
C ALA A 39 -4.34 -5.90 12.54
N LEU A 40 -4.56 -6.26 11.28
CA LEU A 40 -4.48 -7.64 10.78
C LEU A 40 -3.05 -8.03 10.35
N GLY A 41 -2.10 -7.09 10.39
CA GLY A 41 -0.72 -7.31 9.94
C GLY A 41 -0.53 -7.20 8.43
N TRP A 42 -1.54 -6.74 7.67
CA TRP A 42 -1.42 -6.53 6.23
C TRP A 42 -0.66 -5.26 5.93
N THR A 43 0.36 -5.39 5.10
CA THR A 43 1.12 -4.29 4.50
C THR A 43 0.63 -4.01 3.08
N PRO A 44 0.86 -2.79 2.55
CA PRO A 44 0.58 -2.48 1.15
C PRO A 44 1.16 -3.53 0.20
N TYR A 45 2.42 -3.92 0.43
CA TYR A 45 3.10 -4.95 -0.35
C TYR A 45 2.39 -6.31 -0.29
N SER A 46 1.98 -6.78 0.90
CA SER A 46 1.26 -8.05 1.03
C SER A 46 -0.07 -8.07 0.27
N ILE A 47 -0.77 -6.94 0.22
CA ILE A 47 -2.04 -6.81 -0.50
C ILE A 47 -1.81 -6.85 -2.02
N THR A 48 -0.70 -6.30 -2.53
CA THR A 48 -0.39 -6.45 -3.98
C THR A 48 -0.25 -7.91 -4.42
N HIS A 49 -0.01 -8.85 -3.50
CA HIS A 49 0.04 -10.28 -3.80
C HIS A 49 -1.35 -10.91 -3.97
N THR A 50 -2.40 -10.29 -3.43
CA THR A 50 -3.79 -10.77 -3.58
C THR A 50 -4.39 -10.40 -4.93
N TRP A 51 -3.78 -9.45 -5.64
CA TRP A 51 -4.24 -8.93 -6.93
C TRP A 51 -3.23 -9.23 -8.04
N THR A 52 -3.64 -9.97 -9.06
CA THR A 52 -2.83 -10.26 -10.26
C THR A 52 -3.23 -9.32 -11.39
N THR A 53 -2.80 -8.05 -11.30
CA THR A 53 -2.98 -7.07 -12.38
C THR A 53 -1.65 -6.43 -12.74
N THR A 54 -1.48 -6.03 -14.00
CA THR A 54 -0.25 -5.37 -14.48
C THR A 54 0.11 -4.13 -13.67
N GLY A 55 -0.90 -3.38 -13.21
CA GLY A 55 -0.68 -2.21 -12.36
C GLY A 55 -0.15 -2.57 -10.95
N MET A 56 -0.49 -3.74 -10.42
CA MET A 56 0.03 -4.21 -9.13
C MET A 56 1.49 -4.63 -9.21
N GLU A 57 1.92 -5.19 -10.34
CA GLU A 57 3.35 -5.49 -10.59
C GLU A 57 4.20 -4.22 -10.60
N GLU A 58 3.69 -3.16 -11.24
CA GLU A 58 4.33 -1.84 -11.22
C GLU A 58 4.35 -1.26 -9.79
N LEU A 59 3.23 -1.34 -9.08
CA LEU A 59 3.12 -0.86 -7.70
C LEU A 59 4.08 -1.58 -6.76
N LYS A 60 4.23 -2.90 -6.86
CA LYS A 60 5.24 -3.68 -6.13
C LYS A 60 6.65 -3.13 -6.36
N THR A 61 6.98 -2.86 -7.63
CA THR A 61 8.29 -2.33 -8.01
C THR A 61 8.52 -0.94 -7.41
N ILE A 62 7.53 -0.05 -7.48
CA ILE A 62 7.59 1.28 -6.86
C ILE A 62 7.77 1.17 -5.35
N MET A 63 7.00 0.29 -4.70
CA MET A 63 7.08 0.06 -3.26
C MET A 63 8.45 -0.46 -2.84
N LEU A 64 9.01 -1.46 -3.54
CA LEU A 64 10.37 -1.97 -3.31
C LEU A 64 11.42 -0.88 -3.49
N SER A 65 11.30 -0.06 -4.53
CA SER A 65 12.20 1.07 -4.76
C SER A 65 12.13 2.12 -3.65
N ARG A 66 11.01 2.22 -2.93
CA ARG A 66 10.83 3.11 -1.77
C ARG A 66 11.13 2.42 -0.43
N GLY A 67 11.71 1.22 -0.44
CA GLY A 67 12.13 0.51 0.75
C GLY A 67 11.02 -0.30 1.44
N ALA A 68 10.02 -0.76 0.68
CA ALA A 68 9.06 -1.73 1.19
C ALA A 68 9.75 -3.05 1.56
N ALA A 69 9.42 -3.58 2.73
CA ALA A 69 9.81 -4.91 3.14
C ALA A 69 8.95 -5.95 2.40
N PRO A 70 9.57 -6.93 1.72
CA PRO A 70 8.85 -8.03 1.09
C PRO A 70 8.20 -8.99 2.10
#